data_AF-A0A535HW18-F1
#
_entry.id   AF-A0A535HW18-F1
#
_cell.length_a   1.000
_cell.length_b   1.000
_cell.length_c   1.000
_cell.angle_alpha   90.00
_cell.angle_beta   90.00
_cell.angle_gamma   90.00
#
_symmetry.space_group_name_H-M   'P 1'
#
loop_
_entity.id
_entity.type
_entity.pdbx_description
1 polymer ?
#
loop_
_entity_poly.entity_id
_entity_poly.type
_entity_poly.pdbx_seq_one_letter_code
_entity_poly.pdbx_strand_id
1 'polypeptide(L)'
;MTAVAMVDDVVDNGADWLASEEGTGTGLFRLRTGHNLRIAPLSESDVLAARHRARRDSINLSRYRRELIAASVNKAYGCTPSDRGYLNPQQLSERPVGELASVLSAIVRLSGLNEDDDARYIQDLLF
;
A
#
# COMPACT_ATOMS: atom_id res chain seq x y z
N MET A 1 31.25 -4.14 -43.82
CA MET A 1 30.28 -3.30 -43.10
C MET A 1 29.30 -4.23 -42.42
N THR A 2 29.41 -4.43 -41.11
CA THR A 2 28.50 -5.30 -40.35
C THR A 2 28.12 -4.52 -39.10
N ALA A 3 26.82 -4.26 -38.94
CA ALA A 3 26.28 -3.37 -37.94
C ALA A 3 26.42 -3.95 -36.52
N VAL A 4 26.82 -3.07 -35.60
CA VAL A 4 26.86 -3.30 -34.15
C VAL A 4 25.42 -3.30 -33.63
N ALA A 5 25.03 -4.36 -32.91
CA ALA A 5 23.78 -4.37 -32.16
C ALA A 5 23.91 -3.36 -31.02
N MET A 6 23.19 -2.25 -31.13
CA MET A 6 23.07 -1.28 -30.05
C MET A 6 22.24 -1.90 -28.92
N VAL A 7 22.78 -1.76 -27.72
CA VAL A 7 22.10 -2.02 -26.45
C VAL A 7 21.08 -0.90 -26.27
N ASP A 8 19.79 -1.21 -26.39
CA ASP A 8 18.74 -0.32 -25.87
C ASP A 8 18.55 -0.64 -24.38
N ASP A 9 19.38 0.06 -23.62
CA ASP A 9 19.18 0.45 -22.24
C ASP A 9 17.81 1.15 -22.14
N VAL A 10 16.81 0.49 -21.56
CA VAL A 10 15.60 1.21 -21.14
C VAL A 10 15.92 1.88 -19.82
N VAL A 11 16.51 3.05 -20.01
CA VAL A 11 16.65 4.17 -19.08
C VAL A 11 15.29 4.49 -18.46
N ASP A 12 15.27 4.47 -17.12
CA ASP A 12 14.57 5.43 -16.27
C ASP A 12 13.10 5.76 -16.64
N ASN A 13 12.15 4.98 -16.13
CA ASN A 13 10.77 5.45 -15.97
C ASN A 13 10.64 6.29 -14.67
N GLY A 14 11.59 7.22 -14.45
CA GLY A 14 11.53 8.25 -13.41
C GLY A 14 10.42 9.29 -13.65
N ALA A 15 9.54 9.07 -14.63
CA ALA A 15 8.36 9.86 -14.95
C ALA A 15 7.04 9.05 -14.95
N ASP A 16 7.05 7.76 -14.58
CA ASP A 16 5.80 6.96 -14.47
C ASP A 16 4.88 7.46 -13.34
N TRP A 17 5.42 8.28 -12.43
CA TRP A 17 4.67 8.94 -11.36
C TRP A 17 4.00 10.26 -11.79
N LEU A 18 4.34 10.80 -12.98
CA LEU A 18 3.74 12.02 -13.54
C LEU A 18 2.56 11.71 -14.49
N ALA A 19 2.41 10.47 -14.92
CA ALA A 19 1.40 10.07 -15.88
C ALA A 19 0.20 9.40 -15.19
N SER A 20 -0.59 10.16 -14.41
CA SER A 20 -2.03 9.89 -14.17
C SER A 20 -2.64 10.97 -13.27
N GLU A 21 -2.87 12.16 -13.84
CA GLU A 21 -4.09 12.89 -13.49
C GLU A 21 -5.26 12.07 -14.04
N GLU A 22 -6.22 11.73 -13.17
CA GLU A 22 -7.37 10.80 -13.36
C GLU A 22 -7.19 9.37 -12.82
N GLY A 23 -7.29 9.25 -11.49
CA GLY A 23 -7.93 8.14 -10.79
C GLY A 23 -7.67 6.70 -11.26
N THR A 24 -6.51 6.12 -10.95
CA THR A 24 -6.31 4.77 -10.35
C THR A 24 -4.81 4.43 -10.32
N GLY A 25 -4.01 5.21 -9.59
CA GLY A 25 -2.57 4.96 -9.44
C GLY A 25 -2.31 3.75 -8.55
N THR A 26 -2.31 2.54 -9.09
CA THR A 26 -1.82 1.37 -8.34
C THR A 26 -0.30 1.35 -8.29
N GLY A 27 0.28 1.28 -7.10
CA GLY A 27 1.72 1.09 -6.91
C GLY A 27 2.08 -0.40 -6.88
N LEU A 28 3.30 -0.72 -7.32
CA LEU A 28 3.91 -2.04 -7.12
C LEU A 28 4.91 -1.96 -5.97
N PHE A 29 4.73 -2.80 -4.96
CA PHE A 29 5.64 -2.95 -3.83
C PHE A 29 6.31 -4.32 -3.87
N ARG A 30 7.65 -4.36 -3.89
CA ARG A 30 8.39 -5.62 -3.89
C ARG A 30 8.55 -6.14 -2.47
N LEU A 31 7.93 -7.29 -2.17
CA LEU A 31 8.07 -7.99 -0.89
C LEU A 31 9.46 -8.61 -0.74
N ARG A 32 9.85 -8.92 0.50
CA ARG A 32 11.14 -9.57 0.79
C ARG A 32 11.26 -10.95 0.15
N THR A 33 10.13 -11.61 -0.05
CA THR A 33 10.01 -12.91 -0.73
C THR A 33 10.29 -12.83 -2.23
N GLY A 34 10.46 -11.63 -2.80
CA GLY A 34 10.70 -11.40 -4.21
C GLY A 34 9.42 -11.22 -5.03
N HIS A 35 8.25 -11.39 -4.44
CA HIS A 35 6.96 -11.17 -5.09
C HIS A 35 6.57 -9.69 -5.10
N ASN A 36 5.85 -9.27 -6.15
CA ASN A 36 5.28 -7.93 -6.23
C ASN A 36 3.85 -7.92 -5.66
N LEU A 37 3.59 -7.00 -4.75
CA LEU A 37 2.28 -6.70 -4.20
C LEU A 37 1.74 -5.44 -4.86
N ARG A 38 0.51 -5.51 -5.40
CA ARG A 38 -0.20 -4.30 -5.84
C ARG A 38 -0.85 -3.61 -4.65
N ILE A 39 -0.67 -2.30 -4.56
CA ILE A 39 -1.29 -1.43 -3.58
C ILE A 39 -1.98 -0.27 -4.29
N ALA A 40 -3.05 0.25 -3.68
CA ALA A 40 -3.80 1.39 -4.19
C ALA A 40 -3.86 2.52 -3.16
N PRO A 41 -3.99 3.78 -3.59
CA PRO A 41 -4.15 4.90 -2.70
C PRO A 41 -5.45 4.75 -1.89
N LEU A 42 -5.37 5.10 -0.62
CA LEU A 42 -6.50 5.15 0.30
C LEU A 42 -7.06 6.57 0.34
N SER A 43 -8.38 6.67 0.31
CA SER A 43 -9.09 7.91 0.60
C SER A 43 -9.22 8.10 2.12
N GLU A 44 -9.52 9.32 2.57
CA GLU A 44 -9.87 9.58 3.97
C GLU A 44 -11.01 8.67 4.47
N SER A 45 -12.01 8.40 3.63
CA SER A 45 -13.10 7.48 3.96
C SER A 45 -12.63 6.05 4.20
N ASP A 46 -11.62 5.58 3.44
CA ASP A 46 -11.04 4.25 3.63
C ASP A 46 -10.30 4.17 4.99
N VAL A 47 -9.57 5.24 5.32
CA VAL A 47 -8.83 5.40 6.58
C VAL A 47 -9.80 5.43 7.78
N LEU A 48 -10.87 6.22 7.69
CA LEU A 48 -11.92 6.27 8.72
C LEU A 48 -12.60 4.91 8.90
N ALA A 49 -12.94 4.22 7.81
CA ALA A 49 -13.54 2.89 7.87
C ALA A 49 -12.61 1.87 8.55
N ALA A 50 -11.32 1.87 8.20
CA ALA A 50 -10.31 1.05 8.86
C ALA A 50 -10.19 1.38 10.36
N ARG A 51 -10.27 2.66 10.72
CA ARG A 51 -10.23 3.12 12.12
C ARG A 51 -11.43 2.62 12.91
N HIS A 52 -12.63 2.68 12.34
CA HIS A 52 -13.83 2.13 12.95
C HIS A 52 -13.74 0.62 13.15
N ARG A 53 -13.26 -0.15 12.15
CA ARG A 53 -13.06 -1.60 12.27
C ARG A 53 -12.01 -1.99 13.29
N ALA A 54 -10.99 -1.15 13.49
CA ALA A 54 -9.90 -1.39 14.44
C ALA A 54 -10.25 -0.98 15.88
N ARG A 55 -11.34 -0.23 16.09
CA ARG A 55 -11.81 0.19 17.42
C ARG A 55 -12.72 -0.89 18.03
N ARG A 56 -12.42 -1.28 19.27
CA ARG A 56 -13.34 -2.05 20.12
C ARG A 56 -13.73 -1.19 21.34
N ASP A 57 -12.75 -0.92 22.19
CA ASP A 57 -12.85 0.02 23.33
C ASP A 57 -11.79 1.13 23.22
N SER A 58 -10.63 0.79 22.65
CA SER A 58 -9.57 1.70 22.22
C SER A 58 -9.08 1.28 20.83
N ILE A 59 -8.27 2.13 20.18
CA ILE A 59 -7.71 1.79 18.87
C ILE A 59 -6.61 0.73 19.03
N ASN A 60 -6.79 -0.44 18.43
CA ASN A 60 -5.72 -1.42 18.34
C ASN A 60 -4.84 -1.07 17.14
N LEU A 61 -3.67 -0.48 17.39
CA LEU A 61 -2.76 -0.01 16.35
C LEU A 61 -2.31 -1.12 15.39
N SER A 62 -1.96 -2.31 15.90
CA SER A 62 -1.56 -3.43 15.05
C SER A 62 -2.70 -3.91 14.14
N ARG A 63 -3.94 -3.94 14.66
CA ARG A 63 -5.13 -4.24 13.85
C ARG A 63 -5.35 -3.15 12.82
N TYR A 64 -5.26 -1.88 13.21
CA TYR A 64 -5.43 -0.74 12.32
C TYR A 64 -4.44 -0.77 11.14
N ARG A 65 -3.15 -1.05 11.39
CA ARG A 65 -2.14 -1.24 10.33
C ARG A 65 -2.58 -2.31 9.33
N ARG A 66 -3.04 -3.48 9.81
CA ARG A 66 -3.50 -4.58 8.94
C ARG A 66 -4.76 -4.23 8.17
N GLU A 67 -5.69 -3.48 8.77
CA GLU A 67 -6.91 -3.01 8.11
C GLU A 67 -6.59 -2.05 6.95
N LEU A 68 -5.64 -1.13 7.11
CA LEU A 68 -5.20 -0.22 6.05
C LEU A 68 -4.53 -0.97 4.90
N ILE A 69 -3.61 -1.90 5.21
CA ILE A 69 -2.93 -2.72 4.20
C ILE A 69 -3.92 -3.57 3.43
N ALA A 70 -4.83 -4.26 4.13
CA ALA A 70 -5.87 -5.06 3.49
C ALA A 70 -6.78 -4.21 2.62
N ALA A 71 -7.20 -3.03 3.08
CA ALA A 71 -8.03 -2.12 2.29
C ALA A 71 -7.33 -1.71 0.99
N SER A 72 -6.06 -1.31 1.06
CA SER A 72 -5.27 -0.88 -0.09
C SER A 72 -5.07 -1.99 -1.11
N VAL A 73 -4.69 -3.19 -0.64
CA VAL A 73 -4.49 -4.36 -1.50
C VAL A 73 -5.79 -4.78 -2.15
N ASN A 74 -6.87 -4.96 -1.38
CA ASN A 74 -8.17 -5.35 -1.94
C ASN A 74 -8.68 -4.33 -2.96
N LYS A 75 -8.48 -3.04 -2.70
CA LYS A 75 -8.80 -1.96 -3.65
C LYS A 75 -7.97 -2.06 -4.94
N ALA A 76 -6.67 -2.37 -4.84
CA ALA A 76 -5.80 -2.55 -6.01
C ALA A 76 -6.18 -3.75 -6.89
N TYR A 77 -6.76 -4.79 -6.29
CA TYR A 77 -7.25 -5.97 -7.01
C TYR A 77 -8.75 -5.94 -7.32
N GLY A 78 -9.47 -4.88 -6.93
CA GLY A 78 -10.93 -4.78 -7.10
C GLY A 78 -11.72 -5.83 -6.31
N CYS A 79 -11.16 -6.35 -5.21
CA CYS A 79 -11.79 -7.39 -4.39
C CYS A 79 -12.72 -6.83 -3.33
N THR A 80 -13.85 -7.49 -3.16
CA THR A 80 -14.86 -7.26 -2.12
C THR A 80 -14.85 -8.39 -1.09
N PRO A 81 -15.41 -8.20 0.13
CA PRO A 81 -15.37 -9.23 1.18
C PRO A 81 -15.98 -10.59 0.83
N SER A 82 -16.84 -10.64 -0.20
CA SER A 82 -17.46 -11.87 -0.69
C SER A 82 -16.56 -12.65 -1.66
N ASP A 83 -15.48 -12.03 -2.16
CA ASP A 83 -14.62 -12.62 -3.15
C ASP A 83 -13.64 -13.62 -2.53
N ARG A 84 -13.41 -14.74 -3.22
CA ARG A 84 -12.47 -15.78 -2.79
C ARG A 84 -11.02 -15.27 -2.65
N GLY A 85 -10.66 -14.20 -3.35
CA GLY A 85 -9.35 -13.55 -3.31
C GLY A 85 -9.21 -12.42 -2.29
N TYR A 86 -10.26 -12.14 -1.50
CA TYR A 86 -10.24 -11.04 -0.55
C TYR A 86 -9.22 -11.29 0.56
N LEU A 87 -8.29 -10.35 0.71
CA LEU A 87 -7.29 -10.36 1.78
C LEU A 87 -7.95 -9.88 3.08
N ASN A 88 -8.13 -10.80 4.02
CA ASN A 88 -8.64 -10.51 5.35
C ASN A 88 -7.50 -9.96 6.24
N PRO A 89 -7.71 -8.87 7.01
CA PRO A 89 -6.69 -8.30 7.89
C PRO A 89 -6.04 -9.30 8.85
N GLN A 90 -6.77 -10.34 9.27
CA GLN A 90 -6.27 -11.39 10.16
C GLN A 90 -5.19 -12.24 9.48
N GLN A 91 -5.23 -12.43 8.16
CA GLN A 91 -4.20 -13.17 7.42
C GLN A 91 -2.84 -12.46 7.43
N LEU A 92 -2.81 -11.17 7.79
CA LEU A 92 -1.58 -10.39 7.95
C LEU A 92 -1.00 -10.48 9.37
N SER A 93 -1.64 -11.15 10.33
CA SER A 93 -1.13 -11.21 11.71
C SER A 93 0.18 -11.98 11.85
N GLU A 94 0.42 -12.93 10.93
CA GLU A 94 1.63 -13.78 10.92
C GLU A 94 2.80 -13.13 10.17
N ARG A 95 2.57 -11.96 9.54
CA ARG A 95 3.61 -11.28 8.76
C ARG A 95 4.56 -10.49 9.68
N PRO A 96 5.86 -10.39 9.33
CA PRO A 96 6.80 -9.59 10.08
C PRO A 96 6.35 -8.13 10.19
N VAL A 97 6.40 -7.58 11.40
CA VAL A 97 5.97 -6.18 11.67
C VAL A 97 6.70 -5.19 10.77
N GLY A 98 8.01 -5.38 10.55
CA GLY A 98 8.82 -4.52 9.68
C GLY A 98 8.37 -4.56 8.21
N GLU A 99 7.94 -5.72 7.70
CA GLU A 99 7.43 -5.82 6.31
C GLU A 99 6.09 -5.09 6.18
N LEU A 100 5.20 -5.25 7.16
CA LEU A 100 3.92 -4.53 7.19
C LEU A 100 4.13 -3.01 7.30
N ALA A 101 5.11 -2.56 8.09
CA ALA A 101 5.45 -1.16 8.22
C ALA A 101 5.92 -0.57 6.88
N SER A 102 6.81 -1.27 6.15
CA SER A 102 7.28 -0.82 4.83
C SER A 102 6.16 -0.74 3.80
N VAL A 103 5.24 -1.72 3.78
CA VAL A 103 4.07 -1.69 2.90
C VAL A 103 3.17 -0.50 3.25
N LEU A 104 2.92 -0.27 4.54
CA LEU A 104 2.09 0.85 4.99
C LEU A 104 2.69 2.20 4.60
N SER A 105 3.99 2.39 4.76
CA SER A 105 4.69 3.60 4.31
C SER A 105 4.54 3.83 2.80
N ALA A 106 4.61 2.77 1.99
CA ALA A 106 4.38 2.88 0.55
C ALA A 106 2.94 3.29 0.22
N ILE A 107 1.95 2.75 0.95
CA ILE A 107 0.54 3.12 0.78
C ILE A 107 0.30 4.59 1.13
N VAL A 108 0.83 5.07 2.26
CA VAL A 108 0.68 6.46 2.69
C VAL A 108 1.25 7.42 1.64
N ARG A 109 2.48 7.17 1.18
CA ARG A 109 3.14 7.95 0.13
C ARG A 109 2.30 7.98 -1.15
N LEU A 110 1.79 6.82 -1.57
CA LEU A 110 0.93 6.71 -2.75
C LEU A 110 -0.39 7.46 -2.60
N SER A 111 -0.91 7.54 -1.37
CA SER A 111 -2.20 8.17 -1.08
C SER A 111 -2.13 9.70 -0.99
N GLY A 112 -0.91 10.28 -0.99
CA GLY A 112 -0.74 11.73 -0.79
C GLY A 112 -1.26 12.21 0.57
N LEU A 113 -1.41 11.30 1.54
CA LEU A 113 -1.78 11.65 2.89
C LEU A 113 -0.59 12.39 3.50
N ASN A 114 -0.75 13.70 3.74
CA ASN A 114 0.32 14.54 4.26
C ASN A 114 0.85 13.96 5.56
N GLU A 115 2.16 13.72 5.58
CA GLU A 115 2.83 13.25 6.79
C GLU A 115 2.63 14.23 7.95
N ASP A 116 2.25 15.50 7.79
CA ASP A 116 2.13 16.45 8.92
C ASP A 116 0.83 16.35 9.76
N ASP A 117 -0.34 16.08 9.16
CA ASP A 117 -1.58 15.90 9.94
C ASP A 117 -1.67 14.49 10.57
N ASP A 118 -0.99 13.53 9.94
CA ASP A 118 -0.93 12.13 10.39
C ASP A 118 0.44 11.74 10.99
N ALA A 119 1.46 12.61 11.06
CA ALA A 119 2.82 12.27 11.54
C ALA A 119 2.80 11.73 12.96
N ARG A 120 1.97 12.32 13.82
CA ARG A 120 1.80 11.81 15.19
C ARG A 120 1.20 10.42 15.18
N TYR A 121 0.26 10.16 14.28
CA TYR A 121 -0.37 8.84 14.15
C TYR A 121 0.57 7.83 13.50
N ILE A 122 1.33 8.20 12.48
CA ILE A 122 2.26 7.33 11.75
C ILE A 122 3.53 7.07 12.57
N GLN A 123 4.05 8.04 13.31
CA GLN A 123 5.15 7.81 14.26
C GLN A 123 4.74 6.82 15.35
N ASP A 124 3.56 6.97 15.95
CA ASP A 124 2.99 5.99 16.89
C ASP A 124 2.66 4.64 16.20
N LEU A 125 2.56 4.61 14.87
CA LEU A 125 2.33 3.41 14.05
C LEU A 125 3.60 2.82 13.42
N LEU A 126 4.78 3.41 13.62
CA LEU A 126 6.04 2.86 13.11
C LEU A 126 7.01 2.51 14.24
N PHE A 127 6.77 3.05 15.45
CA PHE A 127 7.44 2.70 16.69
C PHE A 127 6.45 2.07 17.69
#